data_AF-A0A1V3RWQ3-F1
#
_entry.id   AF-A0A1V3RWQ3-F1
#
_cell.length_a   1.000
_cell.length_b   1.000
_cell.length_c   1.000
_cell.angle_alpha   90.00
_cell.angle_beta   90.00
_cell.angle_gamma   90.00
#
_symmetry.space_group_name_H-M   'P 1'
#
loop_
_entity.id
_entity.type
_entity.pdbx_description
1 polymer ?
#
loop_
_entity_poly.entity_id
_entity_poly.type
_entity_poly.pdbx_seq_one_letter_code
_entity_poly.pdbx_strand_id
1 'polypeptide(L)'
;MRRLSSWVVGLAFITCGVQAQTSASDDPLLESNASASASGNEARGVLRARDQAVLASELAGRIVELPFSEGESFKKGDTLARFDCSAYQAQLNAAQAASRGAGEELAHNRQLAALKSVGRFEVSRAEARLSEAQAQSQVYQVQVKRCSVIAPFDGQVVARKVQRYESVAAGAPLLDVVDNRTLEIHLLVPSRWMDRLKPGQPFTFVPDETGKPLQATVKRLGARIDEGSQTLLLVANVPDASGLLSGMSGTARFAEPK
;
A
#
# COMPACT_ATOMS: atom_id res chain seq x y z
N MET A 1 19.66 85.09 26.80
CA MET A 1 18.99 86.31 27.29
C MET A 1 17.49 86.15 27.16
N ARG A 2 16.74 86.33 28.28
CA ARG A 2 15.28 86.64 28.39
C ARG A 2 14.28 85.56 27.90
N ARG A 3 13.17 85.19 28.56
CA ARG A 3 12.41 85.48 29.82
C ARG A 3 11.42 84.28 29.96
N LEU A 4 11.27 83.57 31.08
CA LEU A 4 10.41 83.81 32.26
C LEU A 4 8.91 84.09 31.99
N SER A 5 8.06 83.09 32.30
CA SER A 5 6.73 83.18 32.98
C SER A 5 6.07 81.79 32.92
N SER A 6 5.97 80.96 33.96
CA SER A 6 5.21 81.07 35.21
C SER A 6 3.74 81.44 35.02
N TRP A 7 2.85 80.43 35.07
CA TRP A 7 1.52 80.58 35.64
C TRP A 7 1.02 79.28 36.28
N VAL A 8 0.21 79.46 37.30
CA VAL A 8 0.07 78.66 38.52
C VAL A 8 -1.43 78.42 38.76
N VAL A 9 -1.75 77.21 39.20
CA VAL A 9 -2.93 76.78 39.99
C VAL A 9 -4.29 76.66 39.32
N GLY A 10 -4.88 75.47 39.51
CA GLY A 10 -6.29 75.18 39.35
C GLY A 10 -6.61 73.77 39.87
N LEU A 11 -6.48 73.58 41.18
CA LEU A 11 -6.83 72.35 41.89
C LEU A 11 -8.37 72.24 41.95
N ALA A 12 -8.95 71.21 41.33
CA ALA A 12 -10.35 70.82 41.55
C ALA A 12 -10.41 69.32 41.84
N PHE A 13 -10.54 69.01 43.12
CA PHE A 13 -10.91 67.69 43.64
C PHE A 13 -12.37 67.42 43.25
N ILE A 14 -12.61 66.38 42.45
CA ILE A 14 -13.91 65.72 42.35
C ILE A 14 -13.67 64.24 42.65
N THR A 15 -14.01 63.85 43.87
CA THR A 15 -14.19 62.48 44.29
C THR A 15 -15.60 62.02 43.89
N CYS A 16 -15.69 61.09 42.95
CA CYS A 16 -16.87 60.27 42.69
C CYS A 16 -16.35 59.02 41.97
N GLY A 17 -16.25 57.87 42.62
CA GLY A 17 -17.36 56.93 42.65
C GLY A 17 -16.82 55.58 42.17
N VAL A 18 -16.79 54.62 43.09
CA VAL A 18 -16.40 53.23 42.87
C VAL A 18 -17.36 52.57 41.87
N GLN A 19 -16.83 51.88 40.86
CA GLN A 19 -17.14 50.48 40.53
C GLN A 19 -16.39 50.08 39.25
N ALA A 20 -15.31 49.34 39.43
CA ALA A 20 -14.77 48.50 38.37
C ALA A 20 -15.72 47.31 38.21
N GLN A 21 -16.61 47.37 37.21
CA GLN A 21 -17.31 46.19 36.72
C GLN A 21 -16.39 45.47 35.74
N THR A 22 -15.69 44.45 36.24
CA THR A 22 -15.18 43.37 35.41
C THR A 22 -16.37 42.52 34.97
N SER A 23 -16.94 42.82 33.81
CA SER A 23 -17.72 41.81 33.08
C SER A 23 -16.70 40.86 32.46
N ALA A 24 -16.52 39.71 33.11
CA ALA A 24 -15.99 38.53 32.44
C ALA A 24 -16.88 38.28 31.21
N SER A 25 -16.31 38.50 30.03
CA SER A 25 -16.92 38.07 28.79
C SER A 25 -16.90 36.54 28.81
N ASP A 26 -18.08 35.95 29.03
CA ASP A 26 -18.38 34.60 28.56
C ASP A 26 -18.06 34.59 27.06
N ASP A 27 -16.92 34.01 26.70
CA ASP A 27 -16.51 33.80 25.32
C ASP A 27 -17.25 32.54 24.81
N PRO A 28 -18.30 32.67 23.98
CA PRO A 28 -19.09 31.54 23.50
C PRO A 28 -18.29 30.63 22.55
N LEU A 29 -17.04 30.96 22.21
CA LEU A 29 -16.17 30.10 21.40
C LEU A 29 -15.48 28.99 22.21
N LEU A 30 -15.61 29.00 23.55
CA LEU A 30 -15.11 27.93 24.43
C LEU A 30 -16.18 26.90 24.81
N GLU A 31 -17.38 26.98 24.25
CA GLU A 31 -18.26 25.81 24.15
C GLU A 31 -17.67 24.88 23.09
N SER A 32 -16.58 24.21 23.47
CA SER A 32 -16.20 22.98 22.80
C SER A 32 -17.42 22.08 22.88
N ASN A 33 -18.09 21.92 21.75
CA ASN A 33 -18.89 20.74 21.46
C ASN A 33 -17.96 19.53 21.53
N ALA A 34 -17.55 19.16 22.74
CA ALA A 34 -17.14 17.81 23.11
C ALA A 34 -18.40 16.95 23.23
N SER A 35 -19.29 17.07 22.26
CA SER A 35 -20.40 16.16 21.98
C SER A 35 -19.86 15.03 21.11
N ALA A 36 -18.76 14.44 21.54
CA ALA A 36 -18.39 13.07 21.19
C ALA A 36 -18.51 12.27 22.49
N SER A 37 -19.74 12.22 23.02
CA SER A 37 -20.17 11.05 23.77
C SER A 37 -20.03 9.88 22.81
N ALA A 38 -18.84 9.28 22.76
CA ALA A 38 -18.72 7.90 22.36
C ALA A 38 -19.63 7.15 23.33
N SER A 39 -20.85 6.87 22.87
CA SER A 39 -21.65 5.75 23.36
C SER A 39 -20.64 4.64 23.62
N GLY A 40 -20.54 4.15 24.86
CA GLY A 40 -19.34 3.46 25.40
C GLY A 40 -18.90 2.19 24.67
N ASN A 41 -19.58 1.85 23.57
CA ASN A 41 -19.40 0.69 22.71
C ASN A 41 -19.32 1.05 21.22
N GLU A 42 -19.05 2.32 20.86
CA GLU A 42 -18.84 2.73 19.47
C GLU A 42 -17.37 3.02 19.15
N ALA A 43 -16.90 2.56 17.98
CA ALA A 43 -15.56 2.84 17.49
C ALA A 43 -15.59 3.19 15.99
N ARG A 44 -14.74 4.12 15.58
CA ARG A 44 -14.58 4.47 14.17
C ARG A 44 -13.58 3.55 13.49
N GLY A 45 -13.83 3.24 12.22
CA GLY A 45 -12.95 2.41 11.42
C GLY A 45 -13.08 2.68 9.94
N VAL A 46 -12.23 1.99 9.19
CA VAL A 46 -12.18 2.06 7.74
C VAL A 46 -12.16 0.66 7.14
N LEU A 47 -12.77 0.50 5.99
CA LEU A 47 -12.64 -0.70 5.17
C LEU A 47 -11.29 -0.67 4.46
N ARG A 48 -10.54 -1.76 4.53
CA ARG A 48 -9.30 -1.95 3.79
C ARG A 48 -9.37 -3.22 2.97
N ALA A 49 -8.84 -3.13 1.75
CA ALA A 49 -8.58 -4.32 0.97
C ALA A 49 -7.50 -5.15 1.64
N ARG A 50 -7.69 -6.46 1.68
CA ARG A 50 -6.67 -7.39 2.13
C ARG A 50 -5.45 -7.33 1.22
N ASP A 51 -5.70 -7.34 -0.09
CA ASP A 51 -4.67 -7.32 -1.12
C ASP A 51 -4.71 -5.96 -1.85
N GLN A 52 -3.65 -5.18 -1.69
CA GLN A 52 -3.39 -3.93 -2.40
C GLN A 52 -1.90 -3.77 -2.62
N ALA A 53 -1.49 -3.25 -3.78
CA ALA A 53 -0.09 -3.11 -4.12
C ALA A 53 0.16 -1.95 -5.09
N VAL A 54 1.35 -1.37 -5.00
CA VAL A 54 1.91 -0.50 -6.04
C VAL A 54 2.85 -1.36 -6.88
N LEU A 55 2.46 -1.64 -8.11
CA LEU A 55 3.28 -2.41 -9.04
C LEU A 55 4.30 -1.49 -9.70
N ALA A 56 5.57 -1.84 -9.57
CA ALA A 56 6.69 -1.08 -10.11
C ALA A 56 7.37 -1.84 -11.26
N SER A 57 8.12 -1.10 -12.08
CA SER A 57 8.91 -1.70 -13.15
C SER A 57 10.10 -2.49 -12.58
N GLU A 58 10.29 -3.73 -13.00
CA GLU A 58 11.48 -4.51 -12.65
C GLU A 58 12.70 -4.17 -13.53
N LEU A 59 12.49 -3.52 -14.68
CA LEU A 59 13.54 -3.15 -15.63
C LEU A 59 13.34 -1.75 -16.20
N ALA A 60 14.40 -1.17 -16.74
CA ALA A 60 14.29 0.06 -17.52
C ALA A 60 13.85 -0.27 -18.95
N GLY A 61 12.88 0.47 -19.48
CA GLY A 61 12.36 0.22 -20.82
C GLY A 61 11.17 1.09 -21.19
N ARG A 62 10.80 1.03 -22.47
CA ARG A 62 9.62 1.71 -23.01
C ARG A 62 8.40 0.80 -22.92
N ILE A 63 7.29 1.33 -22.41
CA ILE A 63 6.00 0.62 -22.32
C ILE A 63 5.40 0.54 -23.73
N VAL A 64 5.12 -0.66 -24.21
CA VAL A 64 4.46 -0.90 -25.50
C VAL A 64 2.96 -1.13 -25.32
N GLU A 65 2.57 -1.82 -24.24
CA GLU A 65 1.17 -2.05 -23.91
C GLU A 65 0.87 -1.72 -22.46
N LEU A 66 -0.30 -1.12 -22.28
CA LEU A 66 -0.92 -0.82 -21.02
C LEU A 66 -2.42 -0.99 -21.28
N PRO A 67 -2.97 -2.21 -21.15
CA PRO A 67 -4.31 -2.53 -21.61
C PRO A 67 -5.41 -2.04 -20.67
N PHE A 68 -5.14 -1.95 -19.35
CA PHE A 68 -6.14 -1.59 -18.37
C PHE A 68 -6.12 -0.10 -18.05
N SER A 69 -7.31 0.48 -17.89
CA SER A 69 -7.56 1.86 -17.43
C SER A 69 -7.96 1.89 -15.95
N GLU A 70 -7.96 3.08 -15.36
CA GLU A 70 -8.40 3.28 -13.97
C GLU A 70 -9.86 2.83 -13.80
N GLY A 71 -10.12 2.09 -12.72
CA GLY A 71 -11.42 1.47 -12.43
C GLY A 71 -11.68 0.14 -13.15
N GLU A 72 -10.88 -0.23 -14.16
CA GLU A 72 -11.07 -1.51 -14.86
C GLU A 72 -10.62 -2.69 -14.00
N SER A 73 -11.34 -3.80 -14.15
CA SER A 73 -11.07 -5.04 -13.42
C SER A 73 -10.17 -5.97 -14.25
N PHE A 74 -9.29 -6.70 -13.57
CA PHE A 74 -8.39 -7.69 -14.15
C PHE A 74 -8.41 -8.97 -13.33
N LYS A 75 -7.92 -10.05 -13.92
CA LYS A 75 -7.73 -11.36 -13.29
C LYS A 75 -6.27 -11.62 -12.98
N LYS A 76 -6.03 -12.48 -11.99
CA LYS A 76 -4.71 -12.98 -11.68
C LYS A 76 -4.10 -13.62 -12.94
N GLY A 77 -2.88 -13.25 -13.25
CA GLY A 77 -2.19 -13.72 -14.46
C GLY A 77 -2.35 -12.83 -15.68
N ASP A 78 -3.24 -11.83 -15.65
CA ASP A 78 -3.37 -10.88 -16.74
C ASP A 78 -2.11 -10.01 -16.88
N THR A 79 -1.77 -9.64 -18.11
CA THR A 79 -0.65 -8.72 -18.38
C THR A 79 -1.12 -7.29 -18.18
N LEU A 80 -0.63 -6.65 -17.13
CA LEU A 80 -0.98 -5.29 -16.75
C LEU A 80 -0.14 -4.25 -17.48
N ALA A 81 1.12 -4.55 -17.78
CA ALA A 81 1.99 -3.72 -18.60
C ALA A 81 2.98 -4.59 -19.39
N ARG A 82 3.34 -4.17 -20.60
CA ARG A 82 4.34 -4.83 -21.43
C ARG A 82 5.37 -3.85 -21.95
N PHE A 83 6.64 -4.19 -21.85
CA PHE A 83 7.78 -3.40 -22.31
C PHE A 83 8.29 -3.86 -23.69
N ASP A 84 9.01 -2.97 -24.36
CA ASP A 84 9.78 -3.31 -25.56
C ASP A 84 10.98 -4.17 -25.17
N CYS A 85 10.94 -5.43 -25.58
CA CYS A 85 11.95 -6.43 -25.21
C CYS A 85 12.68 -7.06 -26.37
N SER A 86 12.70 -6.37 -27.49
CA SER A 86 13.49 -6.75 -28.67
C SER A 86 14.96 -7.06 -28.33
N ALA A 87 15.63 -6.18 -27.56
CA ALA A 87 17.02 -6.36 -27.18
C ALA A 87 17.25 -7.57 -26.25
N TYR A 88 16.44 -7.73 -25.21
CA TYR A 88 16.53 -8.85 -24.28
C TYR A 88 16.21 -10.18 -24.94
N GLN A 89 15.25 -10.20 -25.87
CA GLN A 89 14.92 -11.39 -26.66
C GLN A 89 16.08 -11.79 -27.57
N ALA A 90 16.76 -10.82 -28.21
CA ALA A 90 17.94 -11.11 -29.02
C ALA A 90 19.08 -11.72 -28.19
N GLN A 91 19.33 -11.18 -26.99
CA GLN A 91 20.32 -11.72 -26.05
C GLN A 91 19.97 -13.14 -25.60
N LEU A 92 18.70 -13.41 -25.28
CA LEU A 92 18.23 -14.75 -24.95
C LEU A 92 18.45 -15.72 -26.10
N ASN A 93 18.09 -15.33 -27.32
CA ASN A 93 18.26 -16.17 -28.51
C ASN A 93 19.75 -16.52 -28.75
N ALA A 94 20.65 -15.54 -28.59
CA ALA A 94 22.10 -15.76 -28.71
C ALA A 94 22.62 -16.71 -27.63
N ALA A 95 22.22 -16.54 -26.37
CA ALA A 95 22.64 -17.41 -25.27
C ALA A 95 22.09 -18.84 -25.43
N GLN A 96 20.85 -18.98 -25.90
CA GLN A 96 20.26 -20.29 -26.23
C GLN A 96 21.02 -20.97 -27.37
N ALA A 97 21.46 -20.23 -28.38
CA ALA A 97 22.29 -20.78 -29.46
C ALA A 97 23.65 -21.25 -28.94
N ALA A 98 24.30 -20.47 -28.07
CA ALA A 98 25.56 -20.87 -27.43
C ALA A 98 25.38 -22.13 -26.56
N SER A 99 24.28 -22.22 -25.81
CA SER A 99 23.96 -23.41 -25.02
C SER A 99 23.74 -24.66 -25.89
N ARG A 100 23.04 -24.54 -27.02
CA ARG A 100 22.89 -25.64 -27.99
C ARG A 100 24.24 -26.09 -28.55
N GLY A 101 25.07 -25.15 -29.00
CA GLY A 101 26.40 -25.47 -29.53
C GLY A 101 27.31 -26.16 -28.51
N ALA A 102 27.31 -25.70 -27.25
CA ALA A 102 28.06 -26.36 -26.18
C ALA A 102 27.52 -27.77 -25.87
N GLY A 103 26.20 -27.99 -26.05
CA GLY A 103 25.57 -29.30 -25.89
C GLY A 103 25.99 -30.29 -26.98
N GLU A 104 26.07 -29.82 -28.22
CA GLU A 104 26.58 -30.62 -29.35
C GLU A 104 28.06 -30.94 -29.18
N GLU A 105 28.88 -29.98 -28.74
CA GLU A 105 30.31 -30.18 -28.46
C GLU A 105 30.51 -31.24 -27.35
N LEU A 106 29.72 -31.17 -26.29
CA LEU A 106 29.75 -32.18 -25.23
C LEU A 106 29.35 -33.57 -25.74
N ALA A 107 28.26 -33.66 -26.52
CA ALA A 107 27.81 -34.93 -27.09
C ALA A 107 28.90 -35.55 -27.97
N HIS A 108 29.54 -34.73 -28.82
CA HIS A 108 30.67 -35.14 -29.65
C HIS A 108 31.87 -35.61 -28.81
N ASN A 109 32.28 -34.85 -27.80
CA ASN A 109 33.42 -35.22 -26.94
C ASN A 109 33.13 -36.51 -26.15
N ARG A 110 31.89 -36.74 -25.72
CA ARG A 110 31.48 -38.01 -25.09
C ARG A 110 31.59 -39.19 -26.05
N GLN A 111 31.19 -39.01 -27.31
CA GLN A 111 31.35 -40.05 -28.34
C GLN A 111 32.84 -40.34 -28.61
N LEU A 112 33.66 -39.31 -28.76
CA LEU A 112 35.11 -39.48 -28.93
C LEU A 112 35.78 -40.13 -27.72
N ALA A 113 35.32 -39.82 -26.50
CA ALA A 113 35.84 -40.45 -25.28
C ALA A 113 35.50 -41.94 -25.22
N ALA A 114 34.30 -42.34 -25.68
CA ALA A 114 33.92 -43.74 -25.82
C ALA A 114 34.81 -44.50 -26.82
N LEU A 115 35.31 -43.79 -27.84
CA LEU A 115 36.30 -44.29 -28.80
C LEU A 115 37.75 -44.17 -28.31
N LYS A 116 37.97 -43.70 -27.07
CA LYS A 116 39.31 -43.42 -26.47
C LYS A 116 40.13 -42.38 -27.25
N SER A 117 39.48 -41.52 -28.02
CA SER A 117 40.12 -40.48 -28.85
C SER A 117 40.32 -39.15 -28.13
N VAL A 118 39.65 -38.92 -27.00
CA VAL A 118 39.85 -37.73 -26.13
C VAL A 118 39.91 -38.13 -24.65
N GLY A 119 40.58 -37.31 -23.84
CA GLY A 119 40.72 -37.53 -22.41
C GLY A 119 39.49 -37.09 -21.60
N ARG A 120 39.39 -37.58 -20.35
CA ARG A 120 38.33 -37.18 -19.40
C ARG A 120 38.26 -35.68 -19.16
N PHE A 121 39.40 -35.01 -19.22
CA PHE A 121 39.49 -33.55 -19.06
C PHE A 121 38.70 -32.80 -20.14
N GLU A 122 38.77 -33.23 -21.40
CA GLU A 122 38.05 -32.56 -22.50
C GLU A 122 36.53 -32.70 -22.37
N VAL A 123 36.06 -33.87 -21.91
CA VAL A 123 34.63 -34.08 -21.61
C VAL A 123 34.20 -33.19 -20.45
N SER A 124 34.97 -33.16 -19.36
CA SER A 124 34.68 -32.32 -18.19
C SER A 124 34.68 -30.82 -18.53
N ARG A 125 35.59 -30.38 -19.40
CA ARG A 125 35.65 -29.02 -19.91
C ARG A 125 34.41 -28.67 -20.75
N ALA A 126 33.99 -29.56 -21.65
CA ALA A 126 32.77 -29.37 -22.45
C ALA A 126 31.50 -29.36 -21.57
N GLU A 127 31.46 -30.19 -20.52
CA GLU A 127 30.40 -30.16 -19.50
C GLU A 127 30.33 -28.81 -18.79
N ALA A 128 31.47 -28.29 -18.32
CA ALA A 128 31.54 -26.99 -17.67
C ALA A 128 31.06 -25.86 -18.62
N ARG A 129 31.48 -25.89 -19.89
CA ARG A 129 31.08 -24.92 -20.91
C ARG A 129 29.58 -24.96 -21.18
N LEU A 130 28.99 -26.15 -21.26
CA LEU A 130 27.54 -26.30 -21.40
C LEU A 130 26.81 -25.71 -20.18
N SER A 131 27.28 -26.01 -18.98
CA SER A 131 26.68 -25.50 -17.74
C SER A 131 26.73 -23.96 -17.68
N GLU A 132 27.86 -23.35 -18.04
CA GLU A 132 28.02 -21.90 -18.14
C GLU A 132 27.04 -21.29 -19.15
N ALA A 133 26.96 -21.85 -20.37
CA ALA A 133 26.07 -21.35 -21.41
C ALA A 133 24.58 -21.49 -21.03
N GLN A 134 24.21 -22.58 -20.33
CA GLN A 134 22.86 -22.76 -19.80
C GLN A 134 22.53 -21.72 -18.72
N ALA A 135 23.44 -21.46 -17.79
CA ALA A 135 23.27 -20.44 -16.76
C ALA A 135 23.09 -19.05 -17.39
N GLN A 136 23.89 -18.71 -18.41
CA GLN A 136 23.75 -17.46 -19.15
C GLN A 136 22.40 -17.34 -19.87
N SER A 137 21.92 -18.42 -20.49
CA SER A 137 20.58 -18.45 -21.09
C SER A 137 19.48 -18.23 -20.05
N GLN A 138 19.63 -18.81 -18.85
CA GLN A 138 18.66 -18.64 -17.77
C GLN A 138 18.58 -17.18 -17.29
N VAL A 139 19.72 -16.48 -17.20
CA VAL A 139 19.77 -15.07 -16.84
C VAL A 139 18.94 -14.23 -17.82
N TYR A 140 19.14 -14.40 -19.13
CA TYR A 140 18.37 -13.65 -20.12
C TYR A 140 16.90 -14.06 -20.18
N GLN A 141 16.58 -15.32 -19.85
CA GLN A 141 15.20 -15.76 -19.77
C GLN A 141 14.45 -15.02 -18.65
N VAL A 142 15.09 -14.80 -17.50
CA VAL A 142 14.52 -14.00 -16.41
C VAL A 142 14.32 -12.55 -16.84
N GLN A 143 15.30 -11.96 -17.55
CA GLN A 143 15.17 -10.60 -18.06
C GLN A 143 13.99 -10.45 -19.03
N VAL A 144 13.80 -11.41 -19.93
CA VAL A 144 12.63 -11.43 -20.84
C VAL A 144 11.32 -11.58 -20.07
N LYS A 145 11.27 -12.38 -18.99
CA LYS A 145 10.04 -12.48 -18.16
C LYS A 145 9.69 -11.16 -17.46
N ARG A 146 10.69 -10.37 -17.09
CA ARG A 146 10.52 -9.05 -16.46
C ARG A 146 9.97 -7.99 -17.42
N CYS A 147 9.89 -8.29 -18.70
CA CYS A 147 9.28 -7.44 -19.71
C CYS A 147 7.77 -7.33 -19.63
N SER A 148 7.13 -8.17 -18.82
CA SER A 148 5.70 -8.16 -18.60
C SER A 148 5.44 -8.05 -17.10
N VAL A 149 4.61 -7.09 -16.72
CA VAL A 149 4.08 -6.96 -15.36
C VAL A 149 2.78 -7.73 -15.31
N ILE A 150 2.75 -8.80 -14.52
CA ILE A 150 1.62 -9.70 -14.40
C ILE A 150 0.83 -9.40 -13.13
N ALA A 151 -0.50 -9.48 -13.19
CA ALA A 151 -1.38 -9.32 -12.05
C ALA A 151 -1.15 -10.41 -10.98
N PRO A 152 -0.79 -10.05 -9.73
CA PRO A 152 -0.52 -11.04 -8.66
C PRO A 152 -1.79 -11.68 -8.07
N PHE A 153 -2.92 -10.98 -8.15
CA PHE A 153 -4.26 -11.39 -7.69
C PHE A 153 -5.32 -10.83 -8.66
N ASP A 154 -6.60 -11.15 -8.49
CA ASP A 154 -7.67 -10.46 -9.25
C ASP A 154 -8.10 -9.20 -8.49
N GLY A 155 -8.34 -8.13 -9.23
CA GLY A 155 -8.61 -6.84 -8.63
C GLY A 155 -8.95 -5.77 -9.66
N GLN A 156 -8.75 -4.53 -9.27
CA GLN A 156 -9.03 -3.33 -10.06
C GLN A 156 -7.84 -2.39 -10.04
N VAL A 157 -7.68 -1.66 -11.15
CA VAL A 157 -6.68 -0.59 -11.22
C VAL A 157 -7.22 0.63 -10.49
N VAL A 158 -6.51 1.07 -9.46
CA VAL A 158 -6.83 2.29 -8.70
C VAL A 158 -6.34 3.52 -9.46
N ALA A 159 -5.08 3.51 -9.88
CA ALA A 159 -4.46 4.64 -10.55
C ALA A 159 -3.36 4.18 -11.51
N ARG A 160 -3.23 4.90 -12.63
CA ARG A 160 -2.13 4.73 -13.58
C ARG A 160 -1.11 5.85 -13.40
N LYS A 161 0.10 5.48 -13.02
CA LYS A 161 1.20 6.45 -12.84
C LYS A 161 2.04 6.67 -14.09
N VAL A 162 1.77 5.91 -15.14
CA VAL A 162 2.51 5.91 -16.41
C VAL A 162 1.57 5.81 -17.61
N GLN A 163 2.08 6.20 -18.76
CA GLN A 163 1.38 6.16 -20.04
C GLN A 163 1.97 5.12 -21.00
N ARG A 164 1.15 4.67 -21.95
CA ARG A 164 1.63 3.85 -23.06
C ARG A 164 2.67 4.66 -23.87
N TYR A 165 3.74 4.00 -24.30
CA TYR A 165 4.90 4.57 -25.01
C TYR A 165 5.83 5.44 -24.15
N GLU A 166 5.56 5.59 -22.86
CA GLU A 166 6.47 6.22 -21.92
C GLU A 166 7.68 5.31 -21.63
N SER A 167 8.83 5.92 -21.36
CA SER A 167 10.05 5.22 -20.93
C SER A 167 10.25 5.39 -19.43
N VAL A 168 10.47 4.28 -18.73
CA VAL A 168 10.58 4.26 -17.26
C VAL A 168 11.89 3.62 -16.83
N ALA A 169 12.36 4.02 -15.65
CA ALA A 169 13.49 3.37 -14.99
C ALA A 169 13.04 2.13 -14.21
N ALA A 170 14.00 1.25 -13.86
CA ALA A 170 13.74 0.18 -12.90
C ALA A 170 13.36 0.77 -11.53
N GLY A 171 12.36 0.18 -10.88
CA GLY A 171 11.78 0.66 -9.62
C GLY A 171 10.73 1.76 -9.77
N ALA A 172 10.52 2.31 -10.96
CA ALA A 172 9.48 3.32 -11.17
C ALA A 172 8.08 2.72 -10.96
N PRO A 173 7.19 3.38 -10.19
CA PRO A 173 5.85 2.87 -9.92
C PRO A 173 4.96 3.05 -11.15
N LEU A 174 4.19 2.02 -11.51
CA LEU A 174 3.41 1.96 -12.75
C LEU A 174 1.91 2.03 -12.48
N LEU A 175 1.43 1.17 -11.59
CA LEU A 175 0.00 0.95 -11.34
C LEU A 175 -0.24 0.77 -9.85
N ASP A 176 -1.27 1.44 -9.34
CA ASP A 176 -1.84 1.12 -8.04
C ASP A 176 -3.00 0.13 -8.28
N VAL A 177 -2.98 -1.01 -7.56
CA VAL A 177 -3.98 -2.07 -7.74
C VAL A 177 -4.57 -2.52 -6.39
N VAL A 178 -5.83 -2.93 -6.42
CA VAL A 178 -6.58 -3.30 -5.21
C VAL A 178 -7.57 -4.43 -5.45
N ASP A 179 -7.76 -5.32 -4.47
CA ASP A 179 -8.86 -6.29 -4.45
C ASP A 179 -10.00 -5.81 -3.53
N ASN A 180 -11.07 -5.27 -4.12
CA ASN A 180 -12.26 -4.85 -3.38
C ASN A 180 -13.22 -6.01 -3.06
N ARG A 181 -12.92 -7.25 -3.44
CA ARG A 181 -13.77 -8.42 -3.12
C ARG A 181 -13.48 -8.97 -1.74
N THR A 182 -12.26 -8.80 -1.24
CA THR A 182 -11.84 -9.26 0.08
C THR A 182 -11.48 -8.06 0.97
N LEU A 183 -12.48 -7.57 1.70
CA LEU A 183 -12.33 -6.42 2.60
C LEU A 183 -12.24 -6.85 4.07
N GLU A 184 -11.44 -6.11 4.82
CA GLU A 184 -11.35 -6.18 6.28
C GLU A 184 -11.72 -4.82 6.87
N ILE A 185 -12.37 -4.80 8.03
CA ILE A 185 -12.60 -3.55 8.77
C ILE A 185 -11.44 -3.37 9.73
N HIS A 186 -10.79 -2.21 9.65
CA HIS A 186 -9.75 -1.77 10.56
C HIS A 186 -10.35 -0.73 11.50
N LEU A 187 -10.48 -1.10 12.78
CA LEU A 187 -11.03 -0.26 13.84
C LEU A 187 -9.93 0.17 14.79
N LEU A 188 -9.96 1.43 15.22
CA LEU A 188 -9.15 1.88 16.35
C LEU A 188 -10.05 1.88 17.59
N VAL A 189 -9.82 0.92 18.48
CA VAL A 189 -10.61 0.76 19.71
C VAL A 189 -9.79 1.20 20.92
N PRO A 190 -10.39 1.80 21.96
CA PRO A 190 -9.69 2.10 23.20
C PRO A 190 -9.04 0.85 23.81
N SER A 191 -7.80 0.96 24.27
CA SER A 191 -7.04 -0.15 24.87
C SER A 191 -7.76 -0.81 26.06
N ARG A 192 -8.52 -0.03 26.84
CA ARG A 192 -9.40 -0.52 27.92
C ARG A 192 -10.46 -1.55 27.49
N TRP A 193 -10.75 -1.68 26.19
CA TRP A 193 -11.70 -2.67 25.67
C TRP A 193 -11.05 -4.04 25.41
N MET A 194 -9.74 -4.18 25.59
CA MET A 194 -9.00 -5.41 25.28
C MET A 194 -9.56 -6.63 26.00
N ASP A 195 -9.97 -6.50 27.26
CA ASP A 195 -10.50 -7.62 28.06
C ASP A 195 -11.86 -8.15 27.56
N ARG A 196 -12.64 -7.28 26.90
CA ARG A 196 -13.98 -7.62 26.40
C ARG A 196 -14.00 -8.03 24.93
N LEU A 197 -12.98 -7.66 24.14
CA LEU A 197 -12.93 -7.93 22.71
C LEU A 197 -12.25 -9.27 22.44
N LYS A 198 -13.02 -10.29 22.07
CA LYS A 198 -12.50 -11.62 21.74
C LYS A 198 -12.66 -11.94 20.25
N PRO A 199 -11.72 -12.68 19.63
CA PRO A 199 -11.92 -13.23 18.29
C PRO A 199 -13.25 -13.99 18.20
N GLY A 200 -13.98 -13.80 17.10
CA GLY A 200 -15.30 -14.37 16.85
C GLY A 200 -16.47 -13.53 17.37
N GLN A 201 -16.23 -12.46 18.15
CA GLN A 201 -17.30 -11.60 18.66
C GLN A 201 -18.01 -10.87 17.51
N PRO A 202 -19.36 -10.93 17.41
CA PRO A 202 -20.11 -10.18 16.41
C PRO A 202 -20.27 -8.71 16.82
N PHE A 203 -20.31 -7.83 15.83
CA PHE A 203 -20.66 -6.43 15.99
C PHE A 203 -21.24 -5.87 14.69
N THR A 204 -21.97 -4.76 14.78
CA THR A 204 -22.53 -4.09 13.60
C THR A 204 -21.60 -2.98 13.15
N PHE A 205 -21.22 -2.95 11.87
CA PHE A 205 -20.50 -1.85 11.25
C PHE A 205 -21.40 -1.14 10.25
N VAL A 206 -21.49 0.19 10.33
CA VAL A 206 -22.25 0.99 9.37
C VAL A 206 -21.27 1.88 8.61
N PRO A 207 -21.00 1.59 7.31
CA PRO A 207 -20.23 2.49 6.47
C PRO A 207 -20.99 3.79 6.24
N ASP A 208 -20.30 4.92 6.31
CA ASP A 208 -20.89 6.26 6.20
C ASP A 208 -21.46 6.49 4.80
N GLU A 209 -20.79 5.97 3.77
CA GLU A 209 -21.16 6.18 2.37
C GLU A 209 -22.39 5.37 1.94
N THR A 210 -22.60 4.18 2.54
CA THR A 210 -23.73 3.31 2.18
C THR A 210 -24.89 3.36 3.16
N GLY A 211 -24.62 3.69 4.44
CA GLY A 211 -25.60 3.68 5.52
C GLY A 211 -26.19 2.29 5.86
N LYS A 212 -25.75 1.23 5.18
CA LYS A 212 -26.29 -0.13 5.36
C LYS A 212 -25.52 -0.85 6.47
N PRO A 213 -26.20 -1.38 7.50
CA PRO A 213 -25.53 -2.12 8.56
C PRO A 213 -24.98 -3.45 8.04
N LEU A 214 -23.70 -3.70 8.31
CA LEU A 214 -22.97 -4.92 8.01
C LEU A 214 -22.72 -5.68 9.31
N GLN A 215 -23.07 -6.96 9.34
CA GLN A 215 -22.73 -7.82 10.47
C GLN A 215 -21.29 -8.31 10.30
N ALA A 216 -20.40 -7.81 11.15
CA ALA A 216 -18.98 -8.13 11.11
C ALA A 216 -18.59 -8.98 12.32
N THR A 217 -17.47 -9.69 12.20
CA THR A 217 -16.92 -10.48 13.30
C THR A 217 -15.47 -10.11 13.55
N VAL A 218 -15.10 -9.99 14.83
CA VAL A 218 -13.72 -9.73 15.23
C VAL A 218 -12.85 -10.88 14.75
N LYS A 219 -11.89 -10.59 13.87
CA LYS A 219 -10.93 -11.59 13.38
C LYS A 219 -9.78 -11.72 14.35
N ARG A 220 -9.17 -10.58 14.71
CA ARG A 220 -8.01 -10.51 15.60
C ARG A 220 -7.83 -9.10 16.14
N LEU A 221 -7.14 -9.03 17.27
CA LEU A 221 -6.60 -7.80 17.83
C LEU A 221 -5.18 -7.56 17.31
N GLY A 222 -4.76 -6.30 17.30
CA GLY A 222 -3.39 -5.88 17.01
C GLY A 222 -2.44 -6.33 18.13
N ALA A 223 -1.17 -6.48 17.79
CA ALA A 223 -0.14 -6.90 18.73
C ALA A 223 0.54 -5.72 19.47
N ARG A 224 0.08 -4.49 19.24
CA ARG A 224 0.67 -3.27 19.79
C ARG A 224 -0.41 -2.23 20.08
N ILE A 225 -0.35 -1.63 21.26
CA ILE A 225 -1.11 -0.44 21.64
C ILE A 225 -0.35 0.78 21.14
N ASP A 226 -1.07 1.73 20.55
CA ASP A 226 -0.50 3.04 20.22
C ASP A 226 -0.48 3.91 21.48
N GLU A 227 0.72 4.29 21.93
CA GLU A 227 0.91 5.03 23.20
C GLU A 227 0.33 6.45 23.15
N GLY A 228 0.40 7.10 21.99
CA GLY A 228 -0.08 8.47 21.81
C GLY A 228 -1.60 8.59 21.83
N SER A 229 -2.30 7.65 21.21
CA SER A 229 -3.77 7.63 21.14
C SER A 229 -4.43 6.70 22.17
N GLN A 230 -3.64 5.87 22.88
CA GLN A 230 -4.12 4.82 23.78
C GLN A 230 -5.10 3.83 23.10
N THR A 231 -4.97 3.64 21.79
CA THR A 231 -5.83 2.76 20.99
C THR A 231 -5.13 1.45 20.60
N LEU A 232 -5.94 0.44 20.31
CA LEU A 232 -5.54 -0.85 19.79
C LEU A 232 -6.19 -1.05 18.42
N LEU A 233 -5.43 -1.54 17.44
CA LEU A 233 -6.00 -1.93 16.15
C LEU A 233 -6.85 -3.20 16.34
N LEU A 234 -8.12 -3.16 15.93
CA LEU A 234 -8.95 -4.34 15.79
C LEU A 234 -9.20 -4.60 14.31
N VAL A 235 -8.98 -5.84 13.87
CA VAL A 235 -9.25 -6.27 12.50
C VAL A 235 -10.44 -7.21 12.52
N ALA A 236 -11.41 -6.96 11.64
CA ALA A 236 -12.63 -7.73 11.53
C ALA A 236 -12.90 -8.17 10.09
N ASN A 237 -13.55 -9.32 9.95
CA ASN A 237 -13.97 -9.85 8.66
C ASN A 237 -15.29 -9.19 8.22
N VAL A 238 -15.39 -8.90 6.93
CA VAL A 238 -16.63 -8.50 6.26
C VAL A 238 -17.20 -9.72 5.52
N PRO A 239 -18.45 -10.14 5.79
CA PRO A 239 -19.02 -11.33 5.16
C PRO A 239 -19.36 -11.12 3.67
N ASP A 240 -19.79 -9.92 3.29
CA ASP A 240 -20.12 -9.54 1.92
C ASP A 240 -19.56 -8.15 1.60
N ALA A 241 -18.69 -8.10 0.58
CA ALA A 241 -18.06 -6.87 0.10
C ALA A 241 -18.81 -6.23 -1.09
N SER A 242 -19.98 -6.76 -1.46
CA SER A 242 -20.74 -6.28 -2.62
C SER A 242 -21.13 -4.81 -2.48
N GLY A 243 -20.69 -3.98 -3.44
CA GLY A 243 -20.92 -2.54 -3.43
C GLY A 243 -20.11 -1.79 -2.38
N LEU A 244 -19.13 -2.44 -1.75
CA LEU A 244 -18.19 -1.79 -0.83
C LEU A 244 -16.85 -1.56 -1.54
N LEU A 245 -16.19 -0.46 -1.20
CA LEU A 245 -14.85 -0.13 -1.65
C LEU A 245 -13.90 0.04 -0.46
N SER A 246 -12.64 -0.29 -0.69
CA SER A 246 -11.57 0.08 0.25
C SER A 246 -11.50 1.60 0.41
N GLY A 247 -11.20 2.05 1.63
CA GLY A 247 -11.16 3.47 2.00
C GLY A 247 -12.45 4.01 2.62
N MET A 248 -13.60 3.34 2.44
CA MET A 248 -14.86 3.75 3.06
C MET A 248 -14.75 3.75 4.59
N SER A 249 -15.26 4.81 5.21
CA SER A 249 -15.23 4.98 6.67
C SER A 249 -16.55 4.56 7.29
N GLY A 250 -16.56 4.31 8.60
CA GLY A 250 -17.80 3.96 9.27
C GLY A 250 -17.67 3.84 10.78
N THR A 251 -18.81 3.55 11.41
CA THR A 251 -18.92 3.37 12.85
C THR A 251 -19.29 1.93 13.19
N ALA A 252 -18.47 1.28 14.01
CA ALA A 252 -18.77 0.01 14.63
C ALA A 252 -19.54 0.22 15.94
N ARG A 253 -20.53 -0.63 16.17
CA ARG A 253 -21.31 -0.71 17.41
C ARG A 253 -21.17 -2.12 18.00
N PHE A 254 -20.57 -2.20 19.18
CA PHE A 254 -20.44 -3.44 19.95
C PHE A 254 -21.63 -3.60 20.89
N ALA A 255 -22.07 -4.84 21.10
CA ALA A 255 -23.07 -5.13 22.12
C ALA A 255 -22.50 -4.84 23.53
N GLU A 256 -23.34 -4.30 24.42
CA GLU A 256 -22.95 -4.12 25.82
C GLU A 256 -22.71 -5.50 26.45
N PRO A 257 -21.64 -5.67 27.26
CA PRO A 257 -21.51 -6.88 28.07
C PRO A 257 -22.68 -6.96 29.06
N LYS A 258 -23.33 -8.13 29.12
CA LYS A 258 -24.30 -8.46 30.18
C LYS A 258 -23.59 -8.70 31.51
#